data_AF-A0A958QN89-F1
#
_entry.id   AF-A0A958QN89-F1
#
_cell.length_a   1.000
_cell.length_b   1.000
_cell.length_c   1.000
_cell.angle_alpha   90.00
_cell.angle_beta   90.00
_cell.angle_gamma   90.00
#
_symmetry.space_group_name_H-M   'P 1'
#
loop_
_entity.id
_entity.type
_entity.pdbx_description
1 polymer ?
#
loop_
_entity_poly.entity_id
_entity_poly.type
_entity_poly.pdbx_seq_one_letter_code
_entity_poly.pdbx_strand_id
1 'polypeptide(L)'
;MKRKLSSRLLTIFFCLGVLLDQESSLAITIDTFQGTQTVVAQAPGGSNGVNLSTQFALGGNRSIFVEAITGSGTTTVRTTPTSPYRLQHSQDFDVIGRSLIHWDGNNNVSTINPAGLGGVDLTEDGSTAFILKSLSYDFPSSQPLTLTLTAYDASDATGQTFSAVELTLNSALFQQDQVLPFASFTLSGSNGPVDFANLGALSLEIDGTAQAADLEIDSIITNGFCNLIPTSLGVIDECGECLQPTDPLYNQSCADCVGVPNGSTLPGSACETIFPGICSDGQYDDQCDCLPIQNPQIELCDGIDNDCDGAIDETFPLLGEVCGAGEEECAIEGVYICSDNGGLTCDADFDLSKGQDCDDRIGCDGIPGSTLVQDQCGICGGDGSTCADCDSRDISETQFALDGGAKYQERLIITMTRKMLRARSRAKLEAYVEDTLDTAHTLQISNWVLSWTLPTITSTCPASEFCIETSNVEILDNYRAGSVALRDLGLSVAKKFQRIVRASDKTKRFRKRIRRAHKKNMKLADTVPTTQSVCSGDADLR
;
A
#
# COMPACT_ATOMS: atom_id res chain seq x y z
N MET A 1 -66.26 -22.37 6.53
CA MET A 1 -65.96 -23.81 6.49
C MET A 1 -64.46 -23.97 6.72
N LYS A 2 -64.06 -24.71 7.77
CA LYS A 2 -62.68 -25.02 8.26
C LYS A 2 -61.86 -23.79 8.78
N ARG A 3 -61.93 -23.48 10.09
CA ARG A 3 -61.15 -24.01 11.27
C ARG A 3 -59.76 -23.34 11.37
N LYS A 4 -59.55 -22.35 12.26
CA LYS A 4 -59.26 -22.38 13.72
C LYS A 4 -57.91 -23.04 14.07
N LEU A 5 -56.99 -22.28 14.67
CA LEU A 5 -56.43 -22.40 16.05
C LEU A 5 -55.34 -21.29 16.21
N SER A 6 -55.49 -20.31 17.12
CA SER A 6 -55.19 -20.33 18.57
C SER A 6 -53.70 -20.00 18.84
N SER A 7 -53.28 -18.83 19.35
CA SER A 7 -53.52 -18.16 20.65
C SER A 7 -52.37 -18.37 21.65
N ARG A 8 -51.89 -17.23 22.21
CA ARG A 8 -51.15 -17.02 23.49
C ARG A 8 -49.69 -17.51 23.53
N LEU A 9 -48.78 -17.02 24.37
CA LEU A 9 -48.56 -15.84 25.23
C LEU A 9 -47.29 -16.23 26.01
N LEU A 10 -46.17 -15.52 25.92
CA LEU A 10 -45.16 -15.56 26.99
C LEU A 10 -44.27 -14.31 26.97
N THR A 11 -44.43 -13.51 28.01
CA THR A 11 -43.59 -12.40 28.46
C THR A 11 -42.25 -12.95 28.98
N ILE A 12 -41.12 -12.25 28.77
CA ILE A 12 -40.03 -12.05 29.76
C ILE A 12 -39.15 -10.89 29.28
N PHE A 13 -38.79 -10.05 30.26
CA PHE A 13 -37.89 -8.89 30.21
C PHE A 13 -36.55 -9.16 29.52
N PHE A 14 -36.02 -8.17 28.78
CA PHE A 14 -34.67 -7.66 29.04
C PHE A 14 -34.60 -6.16 28.69
N CYS A 15 -34.42 -5.37 29.74
CA CYS A 15 -33.92 -4.02 29.71
C CYS A 15 -32.40 -4.14 29.66
N LEU A 16 -31.71 -3.51 28.71
CA LEU A 16 -30.51 -2.68 28.91
C LEU A 16 -29.90 -2.30 27.57
N GLY A 17 -29.24 -1.14 27.57
CA GLY A 17 -28.77 -0.46 26.38
C GLY A 17 -27.65 -1.17 25.62
N VAL A 18 -27.46 -0.68 24.41
CA VAL A 18 -26.18 -0.74 23.69
C VAL A 18 -26.04 0.71 23.20
N LEU A 19 -25.49 1.59 24.05
CA LEU A 19 -24.06 1.88 24.14
C LEU A 19 -23.43 1.94 22.75
N LEU A 20 -23.07 3.16 22.39
CA LEU A 20 -22.20 3.46 21.28
C LEU A 20 -20.82 2.89 21.63
N ASP A 21 -20.49 1.70 21.12
CA ASP A 21 -19.09 1.27 21.10
C ASP A 21 -18.48 1.78 19.79
N GLN A 22 -17.95 2.99 19.86
CA GLN A 22 -16.72 3.31 19.13
C GLN A 22 -15.58 3.08 20.13
N GLU A 23 -15.02 1.88 20.15
CA GLU A 23 -13.75 1.64 20.84
C GLU A 23 -12.82 0.84 19.95
N SER A 24 -11.75 1.50 19.55
CA SER A 24 -10.54 0.86 19.03
C SER A 24 -9.39 1.56 19.73
N SER A 25 -9.37 1.48 21.06
CA SER A 25 -8.16 1.68 21.85
C SER A 25 -7.57 0.30 22.08
N LEU A 26 -6.33 0.09 21.65
CA LEU A 26 -5.72 -1.24 21.69
C LEU A 26 -5.52 -1.74 23.13
N ALA A 27 -5.38 -3.07 23.20
CA ALA A 27 -5.24 -3.89 24.38
C ALA A 27 -3.84 -4.51 24.45
N ILE A 28 -3.46 -5.10 25.58
CA ILE A 28 -2.21 -5.85 25.71
C ILE A 28 -2.19 -7.02 24.71
N THR A 29 -1.18 -7.04 23.84
CA THR A 29 -0.98 -8.12 22.88
C THR A 29 -0.33 -9.32 23.56
N ILE A 30 -0.95 -10.48 23.43
CA ILE A 30 -0.38 -11.75 23.87
C ILE A 30 0.44 -12.37 22.74
N ASP A 31 -0.14 -12.47 21.54
CA ASP A 31 0.59 -12.93 20.36
C ASP A 31 -0.12 -12.53 19.06
N THR A 32 0.63 -12.05 18.07
CA THR A 32 0.13 -11.82 16.69
C THR A 32 0.50 -12.93 15.71
N PHE A 33 1.15 -13.98 16.20
CA PHE A 33 1.63 -15.14 15.45
C PHE A 33 2.57 -14.82 14.29
N GLN A 34 3.26 -13.69 14.38
CA GLN A 34 4.34 -13.33 13.45
C GLN A 34 5.57 -14.23 13.62
N GLY A 35 6.30 -14.38 12.51
CA GLY A 35 7.49 -15.22 12.39
C GLY A 35 7.17 -16.68 12.04
N THR A 36 8.13 -17.36 11.42
CA THR A 36 7.93 -18.72 10.89
C THR A 36 8.21 -19.78 11.95
N GLN A 37 7.18 -20.55 12.31
CA GLN A 37 7.33 -21.83 13.00
C GLN A 37 6.46 -22.87 12.29
N THR A 38 6.98 -24.08 12.12
CA THR A 38 6.23 -25.22 11.63
C THR A 38 6.65 -26.43 12.44
N VAL A 39 5.72 -26.98 13.21
CA VAL A 39 5.93 -28.14 14.06
C VAL A 39 5.02 -29.25 13.58
N VAL A 40 5.62 -30.38 13.22
CA VAL A 40 4.91 -31.58 12.77
C VAL A 40 5.24 -32.71 13.72
N ALA A 41 4.21 -33.41 14.20
CA ALA A 41 4.35 -34.66 14.93
C ALA A 41 3.63 -35.78 14.18
N GLN A 42 4.28 -36.95 14.09
CA GLN A 42 3.78 -38.10 13.35
C GLN A 42 3.19 -39.15 14.30
N ALA A 43 1.98 -39.61 14.03
CA ALA A 43 1.36 -40.68 14.79
C ALA A 43 1.92 -42.06 14.40
N PRO A 44 1.98 -43.03 15.33
CA PRO A 44 1.61 -42.91 16.74
C PRO A 44 2.79 -42.54 17.65
N GLY A 45 2.52 -41.78 18.71
CA GLY A 45 3.46 -41.44 19.79
C GLY A 45 4.55 -40.43 19.43
N GLY A 46 4.54 -39.83 18.24
CA GLY A 46 5.50 -38.79 17.86
C GLY A 46 5.22 -37.48 18.59
N SER A 47 6.28 -36.76 18.95
CA SER A 47 6.19 -35.39 19.45
C SER A 47 7.31 -34.55 18.90
N ASN A 48 7.08 -33.26 18.79
CA ASN A 48 8.06 -32.30 18.32
C ASN A 48 7.75 -30.91 18.90
N GLY A 49 8.73 -30.02 18.92
CA GLY A 49 8.51 -28.66 19.38
C GLY A 49 9.57 -27.71 18.84
N VAL A 50 9.19 -26.44 18.77
CA VAL A 50 10.07 -25.36 18.34
C VAL A 50 9.82 -24.14 19.21
N ASN A 51 10.89 -23.43 19.55
CA ASN A 51 10.81 -22.13 20.18
C ASN A 51 11.19 -21.06 19.16
N LEU A 52 10.54 -19.90 19.24
CA LEU A 52 10.89 -18.71 18.48
C LEU A 52 11.01 -17.56 19.47
N SER A 53 12.18 -16.92 19.49
CA SER A 53 12.32 -15.62 20.11
C SER A 53 11.73 -14.57 19.16
N THR A 54 10.70 -13.89 19.63
CA THR A 54 9.93 -12.94 18.85
C THR A 54 9.31 -11.90 19.77
N GLN A 55 9.49 -10.62 19.43
CA GLN A 55 8.88 -9.49 20.14
C GLN A 55 7.36 -9.44 20.00
N PHE A 56 6.81 -10.20 19.04
CA PHE A 56 5.38 -10.26 18.76
C PHE A 56 4.61 -11.22 19.67
N ALA A 57 5.31 -11.88 20.61
CA ALA A 57 4.75 -12.77 21.60
C ALA A 57 5.08 -12.23 23.01
N LEU A 58 4.12 -12.37 23.93
CA LEU A 58 4.28 -11.93 25.31
C LEU A 58 5.49 -12.61 25.95
N GLY A 59 6.35 -11.81 26.57
CA GLY A 59 7.61 -12.29 27.15
C GLY A 59 8.73 -12.54 26.13
N GLY A 60 8.55 -12.12 24.87
CA GLY A 60 9.59 -12.15 23.84
C GLY A 60 9.88 -13.54 23.26
N ASN A 61 9.10 -14.56 23.63
CA ASN A 61 9.28 -15.95 23.20
C ASN A 61 7.93 -16.65 23.04
N ARG A 62 7.78 -17.39 21.93
CA ARG A 62 6.68 -18.34 21.70
C ARG A 62 7.25 -19.74 21.53
N SER A 63 6.86 -20.65 22.41
CA SER A 63 7.15 -22.07 22.30
C SER A 63 5.92 -22.83 21.76
N ILE A 64 6.11 -23.69 20.77
CA ILE A 64 5.07 -24.56 20.22
C ILE A 64 5.53 -26.00 20.38
N PHE A 65 4.68 -26.86 20.94
CA PHE A 65 4.89 -28.29 21.07
C PHE A 65 3.67 -29.05 20.59
N VAL A 66 3.90 -30.12 19.84
CA VAL A 66 2.84 -30.92 19.23
C VAL A 66 3.13 -32.38 19.50
N GLU A 67 2.10 -33.14 19.87
CA GLU A 67 2.17 -34.58 20.10
C GLU A 67 1.04 -35.28 19.35
N ALA A 68 1.40 -36.32 18.60
CA ALA A 68 0.47 -37.18 17.85
C ALA A 68 0.35 -38.52 18.59
N ILE A 69 -0.66 -38.65 19.45
CA ILE A 69 -0.80 -39.76 20.41
C ILE A 69 -1.16 -41.07 19.70
N THR A 70 -2.22 -41.06 18.88
CA THR A 70 -2.68 -42.25 18.13
C THR A 70 -3.01 -41.90 16.68
N GLY A 71 -3.21 -42.93 15.83
CA GLY A 71 -3.62 -42.77 14.44
C GLY A 71 -2.53 -43.11 13.41
N SER A 72 -2.78 -42.70 12.17
CA SER A 72 -1.85 -42.85 11.04
C SER A 72 -1.83 -41.58 10.20
N GLY A 73 -0.91 -40.66 10.52
CA GLY A 73 -0.84 -39.34 9.89
C GLY A 73 -0.03 -38.38 10.73
N THR A 74 -0.31 -37.09 10.57
CA THR A 74 0.35 -36.00 11.30
C THR A 74 -0.65 -35.09 11.99
N THR A 75 -0.20 -34.47 13.08
CA THR A 75 -0.75 -33.20 13.57
C THR A 75 0.32 -32.14 13.40
N THR A 76 -0.10 -30.96 12.96
CA THR A 76 0.79 -29.89 12.57
C THR A 76 0.30 -28.56 13.14
N VAL A 77 1.22 -27.77 13.69
CA VAL A 77 1.00 -26.36 14.01
C VAL A 77 1.96 -25.51 13.20
N ARG A 78 1.45 -24.44 12.59
CA ARG A 78 2.23 -23.51 11.78
C ARG A 78 1.88 -22.06 12.13
N THR A 79 2.81 -21.17 11.87
CA THR A 79 2.61 -19.72 11.87
C THR A 79 3.00 -19.16 10.50
N THR A 80 2.28 -18.15 10.00
CA THR A 80 2.52 -17.59 8.67
C THR A 80 3.58 -16.47 8.71
N PRO A 81 4.58 -16.49 7.80
CA PRO A 81 5.63 -15.46 7.77
C PRO A 81 5.19 -14.12 7.19
N THR A 82 4.08 -14.11 6.45
CA THR A 82 3.57 -12.94 5.73
C THR A 82 2.10 -12.70 6.05
N SER A 83 1.67 -11.45 5.91
CA SER A 83 0.30 -11.04 6.23
C SER A 83 -0.75 -11.78 5.37
N PRO A 84 -1.89 -12.21 5.95
CA PRO A 84 -2.21 -12.10 7.37
C PRO A 84 -1.52 -13.18 8.22
N TYR A 85 -0.96 -12.73 9.35
CA TYR A 85 -0.25 -13.54 10.34
C TYR A 85 -1.26 -14.36 11.16
N ARG A 86 -1.03 -15.66 11.30
CA ARG A 86 -1.96 -16.52 12.04
C ARG A 86 -1.29 -17.78 12.56
N LEU A 87 -1.82 -18.32 13.65
CA LEU A 87 -1.61 -19.69 14.07
C LEU A 87 -2.56 -20.61 13.29
N GLN A 88 -2.03 -21.68 12.71
CA GLN A 88 -2.81 -22.70 12.03
C GLN A 88 -2.53 -24.05 12.68
N HIS A 89 -3.57 -24.71 13.19
CA HIS A 89 -3.54 -26.10 13.57
C HIS A 89 -4.24 -26.91 12.49
N SER A 90 -3.63 -28.02 12.09
CA SER A 90 -4.23 -28.97 11.17
C SER A 90 -3.85 -30.39 11.55
N GLN A 91 -4.80 -31.30 11.41
CA GLN A 91 -4.66 -32.68 11.85
C GLN A 91 -5.30 -33.62 10.85
N ASP A 92 -4.61 -34.72 10.54
CA ASP A 92 -5.18 -35.75 9.65
C ASP A 92 -6.37 -36.46 10.31
N PHE A 93 -7.28 -36.99 9.48
CA PHE A 93 -8.58 -37.53 9.90
C PHE A 93 -8.54 -38.60 11.01
N ASP A 94 -7.53 -39.46 11.04
CA ASP A 94 -7.43 -40.57 12.01
C ASP A 94 -6.41 -40.30 13.13
N VAL A 95 -5.79 -39.12 13.15
CA VAL A 95 -4.85 -38.75 14.20
C VAL A 95 -5.64 -38.28 15.42
N ILE A 96 -5.16 -38.61 16.62
CA ILE A 96 -5.52 -37.93 17.88
C ILE A 96 -4.23 -37.37 18.44
N GLY A 97 -4.20 -36.08 18.73
CA GLY A 97 -3.02 -35.38 19.20
C GLY A 97 -3.35 -34.28 20.19
N ARG A 98 -2.33 -33.54 20.60
CA ARG A 98 -2.48 -32.28 21.32
C ARG A 98 -1.44 -31.29 20.83
N SER A 99 -1.81 -30.02 20.85
CA SER A 99 -0.87 -28.93 20.57
C SER A 99 -0.85 -27.95 21.73
N LEU A 100 0.35 -27.56 22.14
CA LEU A 100 0.61 -26.64 23.23
C LEU A 100 1.37 -25.43 22.68
N ILE A 101 0.89 -24.25 23.03
CA ILE A 101 1.54 -22.98 22.72
C ILE A 101 1.79 -22.28 24.06
N HIS A 102 3.05 -21.93 24.35
CA HIS A 102 3.46 -21.35 25.62
C HIS A 102 4.07 -19.95 25.44
N TRP A 103 3.66 -19.06 26.35
CA TRP A 103 4.20 -17.72 26.57
C TRP A 103 4.67 -17.62 28.01
N ASP A 104 5.92 -17.98 28.25
CA ASP A 104 6.47 -18.17 29.59
C ASP A 104 7.90 -17.63 29.73
N GLY A 105 8.31 -16.76 28.80
CA GLY A 105 9.59 -16.05 28.83
C GLY A 105 10.83 -16.93 28.67
N ASN A 106 10.71 -18.22 28.36
CA ASN A 106 11.86 -19.11 28.17
C ASN A 106 11.80 -19.89 26.84
N ASN A 107 12.85 -20.68 26.58
CA ASN A 107 13.03 -21.38 25.30
C ASN A 107 12.75 -22.88 25.37
N ASN A 108 12.22 -23.38 26.49
CA ASN A 108 11.81 -24.76 26.64
C ASN A 108 10.45 -24.98 25.96
N VAL A 109 10.41 -25.95 25.06
CA VAL A 109 9.23 -26.18 24.22
C VAL A 109 8.19 -27.06 24.89
N SER A 110 8.59 -27.96 25.81
CA SER A 110 7.71 -29.00 26.35
C SER A 110 7.37 -28.81 27.83
N THR A 111 8.01 -27.86 28.51
CA THR A 111 7.78 -27.57 29.93
C THR A 111 7.58 -26.09 30.12
N ILE A 112 6.43 -25.72 30.68
CA ILE A 112 6.12 -24.34 31.03
C ILE A 112 6.97 -23.88 32.23
N ASN A 113 7.41 -22.61 32.23
CA ASN A 113 7.95 -21.92 33.40
C ASN A 113 6.88 -21.00 34.00
N PRO A 114 6.17 -21.42 35.07
CA PRO A 114 5.02 -20.68 35.61
C PRO A 114 5.31 -19.26 36.07
N ALA A 115 6.57 -18.91 36.34
CA ALA A 115 6.98 -17.58 36.81
C ALA A 115 7.83 -16.80 35.78
N GLY A 116 7.97 -17.31 34.56
CA GLY A 116 8.97 -16.82 33.61
C GLY A 116 8.72 -15.44 33.02
N LEU A 117 7.48 -14.94 33.04
CA LEU A 117 7.13 -13.57 32.63
C LEU A 117 7.40 -12.53 33.72
N GLY A 118 7.68 -12.94 34.96
CA GLY A 118 8.09 -12.02 36.03
C GLY A 118 6.99 -11.12 36.60
N GLY A 119 5.71 -11.47 36.41
CA GLY A 119 4.58 -10.74 37.01
C GLY A 119 4.04 -9.63 36.11
N VAL A 120 3.64 -9.97 34.88
CA VAL A 120 3.00 -9.02 33.96
C VAL A 120 1.59 -8.69 34.47
N ASP A 121 1.28 -7.40 34.60
CA ASP A 121 -0.05 -6.94 34.97
C ASP A 121 -0.95 -6.80 33.73
N LEU A 122 -1.80 -7.81 33.49
CA LEU A 122 -2.76 -7.76 32.39
C LEU A 122 -3.95 -6.83 32.67
N THR A 123 -4.13 -6.38 33.92
CA THR A 123 -5.26 -5.54 34.33
C THR A 123 -4.94 -4.05 34.32
N GLU A 124 -3.68 -3.68 34.07
CA GLU A 124 -3.21 -2.30 34.12
C GLU A 124 -3.90 -1.40 33.09
N ASP A 125 -4.23 -1.95 31.92
CA ASP A 125 -5.03 -1.27 30.89
C ASP A 125 -6.54 -1.33 31.16
N GLY A 126 -6.96 -1.85 32.33
CA GLY A 126 -8.36 -2.07 32.68
C GLY A 126 -8.98 -3.28 31.99
N SER A 127 -8.19 -4.17 31.40
CA SER A 127 -8.73 -5.37 30.77
C SER A 127 -9.39 -6.33 31.77
N THR A 128 -10.37 -7.05 31.26
CA THR A 128 -11.18 -8.03 32.00
C THR A 128 -11.33 -9.34 31.25
N ALA A 129 -10.73 -9.49 30.08
CA ALA A 129 -10.89 -10.64 29.19
C ALA A 129 -9.72 -10.77 28.22
N PHE A 130 -9.45 -12.00 27.79
CA PHE A 130 -8.73 -12.27 26.54
C PHE A 130 -9.69 -12.26 25.36
N ILE A 131 -9.17 -11.98 24.17
CA ILE A 131 -9.87 -12.08 22.90
C ILE A 131 -8.99 -12.92 21.95
N LEU A 132 -9.52 -14.06 21.51
CA LEU A 132 -8.97 -14.82 20.40
C LEU A 132 -9.58 -14.25 19.12
N LYS A 133 -8.76 -13.56 18.32
CA LYS A 133 -9.20 -12.83 17.13
C LYS A 133 -9.39 -13.73 15.93
N SER A 134 -10.47 -13.47 15.19
CA SER A 134 -10.77 -14.11 13.90
C SER A 134 -10.69 -15.65 13.92
N LEU A 135 -11.14 -16.28 15.01
CA LEU A 135 -11.11 -17.75 15.15
C LEU A 135 -11.91 -18.40 14.02
N SER A 136 -11.25 -19.31 13.31
CA SER A 136 -11.88 -20.14 12.27
C SER A 136 -11.70 -21.62 12.62
N TYR A 137 -12.75 -22.41 12.44
CA TYR A 137 -12.77 -23.83 12.76
C TYR A 137 -13.70 -24.55 11.79
N ASP A 138 -13.23 -25.62 11.17
CA ASP A 138 -13.94 -26.32 10.09
C ASP A 138 -15.03 -27.30 10.57
N PHE A 139 -15.01 -27.65 11.87
CA PHE A 139 -15.94 -28.56 12.54
C PHE A 139 -16.19 -29.88 11.79
N PRO A 140 -15.35 -30.90 12.03
CA PRO A 140 -15.60 -32.25 11.58
C PRO A 140 -16.85 -32.76 12.31
N SER A 141 -17.94 -32.94 11.54
CA SER A 141 -19.37 -33.10 11.90
C SER A 141 -19.82 -33.97 13.10
N SER A 142 -18.93 -34.48 13.94
CA SER A 142 -19.21 -35.42 15.02
C SER A 142 -18.43 -35.21 16.33
N GLN A 143 -17.37 -34.38 16.37
CA GLN A 143 -16.56 -34.20 17.59
C GLN A 143 -16.23 -32.72 17.86
N PRO A 144 -16.51 -32.21 19.07
CA PRO A 144 -16.12 -30.86 19.44
C PRO A 144 -14.61 -30.77 19.70
N LEU A 145 -14.01 -29.64 19.33
CA LEU A 145 -12.63 -29.30 19.68
C LEU A 145 -12.64 -28.50 20.99
N THR A 146 -11.77 -28.83 21.93
CA THR A 146 -11.63 -28.05 23.18
C THR A 146 -10.33 -27.26 23.13
N LEU A 147 -10.43 -25.95 23.34
CA LEU A 147 -9.28 -25.08 23.58
C LEU A 147 -9.21 -24.79 25.07
N THR A 148 -8.05 -25.00 25.69
CA THR A 148 -7.84 -24.69 27.10
C THR A 148 -6.78 -23.60 27.21
N LEU A 149 -7.18 -22.43 27.73
CA LEU A 149 -6.26 -21.34 28.03
C LEU A 149 -5.97 -21.33 29.52
N THR A 150 -4.71 -21.51 29.90
CA THR A 150 -4.26 -21.58 31.30
C THR A 150 -3.30 -20.45 31.60
N ALA A 151 -3.57 -19.69 32.66
CA ALA A 151 -2.76 -18.60 33.17
C ALA A 151 -2.14 -18.99 34.53
N TYR A 152 -0.84 -18.79 34.67
CA TYR A 152 -0.07 -19.13 35.87
C TYR A 152 0.36 -17.87 36.61
N ASP A 153 0.39 -17.93 37.93
CA ASP A 153 0.79 -16.81 38.78
C ASP A 153 2.30 -16.76 38.99
N ALA A 154 2.91 -15.58 38.83
CA ALA A 154 4.35 -15.41 38.96
C ALA A 154 4.87 -15.68 40.38
N SER A 155 4.01 -15.62 41.40
CA SER A 155 4.37 -15.91 42.79
C SER A 155 4.61 -17.40 43.07
N ASP A 156 4.19 -18.31 42.17
CA ASP A 156 4.28 -19.76 42.37
C ASP A 156 4.97 -20.48 41.20
N ALA A 157 6.28 -20.60 41.30
CA ALA A 157 7.10 -21.35 40.35
C ALA A 157 6.78 -22.86 40.28
N THR A 158 5.99 -23.42 41.22
CA THR A 158 5.55 -24.82 41.14
C THR A 158 4.42 -25.03 40.12
N GLY A 159 3.79 -23.95 39.65
CA GLY A 159 2.68 -24.00 38.69
C GLY A 159 1.37 -24.50 39.29
N GLN A 160 1.24 -24.49 40.62
CA GLN A 160 0.03 -24.90 41.33
C GLN A 160 -0.91 -23.74 41.67
N THR A 161 -0.48 -22.49 41.43
CA THR A 161 -1.33 -21.30 41.45
C THR A 161 -1.61 -20.92 40.00
N PHE A 162 -2.75 -21.36 39.49
CA PHE A 162 -3.15 -21.12 38.10
C PHE A 162 -4.66 -21.01 38.03
N SER A 163 -5.15 -20.37 36.97
CA SER A 163 -6.54 -20.53 36.56
C SER A 163 -6.61 -20.92 35.08
N ALA A 164 -7.64 -21.68 34.69
CA ALA A 164 -7.87 -22.08 33.31
C ALA A 164 -9.33 -21.92 32.88
N VAL A 165 -9.52 -21.68 31.59
CA VAL A 165 -10.83 -21.65 30.92
C VAL A 165 -10.83 -22.63 29.75
N GLU A 166 -11.93 -23.34 29.59
CA GLU A 166 -12.18 -24.24 28.45
C GLU A 166 -13.18 -23.60 27.49
N LEU A 167 -12.81 -23.53 26.21
CA LEU A 167 -13.67 -23.11 25.12
C LEU A 167 -13.94 -24.32 24.21
N THR A 168 -15.18 -24.81 24.24
CA THR A 168 -15.61 -25.94 23.40
C THR A 168 -16.20 -25.44 22.09
N LEU A 169 -15.56 -25.78 20.97
CA LEU A 169 -16.01 -25.47 19.62
C LEU A 169 -16.84 -26.65 19.09
N ASN A 170 -18.16 -26.44 18.98
CA ASN A 170 -19.13 -27.49 18.62
C ASN A 170 -19.87 -27.20 17.31
N SER A 171 -19.42 -26.22 16.55
CA SER A 171 -19.91 -25.86 15.22
C SER A 171 -18.80 -25.17 14.43
N ALA A 172 -18.92 -25.15 13.11
CA ALA A 172 -17.97 -24.43 12.28
C ALA A 172 -17.98 -22.93 12.62
N LEU A 173 -16.80 -22.33 12.69
CA LEU A 173 -16.58 -20.90 12.90
C LEU A 173 -15.84 -20.31 11.71
N PHE A 174 -16.19 -19.10 11.33
CA PHE A 174 -15.53 -18.38 10.25
C PHE A 174 -15.20 -16.97 10.71
N GLN A 175 -13.91 -16.72 10.96
CA GLN A 175 -13.37 -15.42 11.37
C GLN A 175 -14.18 -14.74 12.49
N GLN A 176 -14.43 -15.48 13.58
CA GLN A 176 -15.23 -15.00 14.70
C GLN A 176 -14.39 -14.78 15.94
N ASP A 177 -14.44 -13.58 16.52
CA ASP A 177 -13.79 -13.29 17.81
C ASP A 177 -14.41 -14.10 18.95
N GLN A 178 -13.56 -14.70 19.79
CA GLN A 178 -13.97 -15.36 21.03
C GLN A 178 -13.44 -14.59 22.23
N VAL A 179 -14.36 -14.09 23.05
CA VAL A 179 -14.05 -13.35 24.27
C VAL A 179 -14.05 -14.32 25.45
N LEU A 180 -12.94 -14.34 26.19
CA LEU A 180 -12.72 -15.17 27.38
C LEU A 180 -12.53 -14.26 28.60
N PRO A 181 -13.61 -13.91 29.32
CA PRO A 181 -13.51 -13.09 30.52
C PRO A 181 -12.56 -13.71 31.55
N PHE A 182 -11.77 -12.92 32.26
CA PHE A 182 -10.96 -13.39 33.39
C PHE A 182 -11.82 -14.10 34.44
N ALA A 183 -13.06 -13.65 34.63
CA ALA A 183 -14.03 -14.29 35.50
C ALA A 183 -14.47 -15.71 35.05
N SER A 184 -14.25 -16.11 33.79
CA SER A 184 -14.55 -17.47 33.32
C SER A 184 -13.42 -18.47 33.58
N PHE A 185 -12.24 -18.01 34.03
CA PHE A 185 -11.12 -18.87 34.45
C PHE A 185 -11.40 -19.48 35.83
N THR A 186 -12.29 -20.47 35.83
CA THR A 186 -12.87 -21.07 37.04
C THR A 186 -12.17 -22.34 37.50
N LEU A 187 -11.42 -23.00 36.62
CA LEU A 187 -10.56 -24.13 36.99
C LEU A 187 -9.33 -23.55 37.68
N SER A 188 -9.02 -23.96 38.90
CA SER A 188 -7.87 -23.44 39.64
C SER A 188 -6.92 -24.53 40.11
N GLY A 189 -5.65 -24.19 40.24
CA GLY A 189 -4.66 -25.06 40.85
C GLY A 189 -4.86 -25.25 42.36
N SER A 190 -4.09 -26.15 42.94
CA SER A 190 -4.16 -26.53 44.37
C SER A 190 -3.75 -25.41 45.32
N ASN A 191 -2.92 -24.45 44.88
CA ASN A 191 -2.49 -23.31 45.67
C ASN A 191 -3.38 -22.08 45.52
N GLY A 192 -4.34 -22.11 44.57
CA GLY A 192 -5.32 -21.03 44.37
C GLY A 192 -5.43 -20.57 42.91
N PRO A 193 -6.33 -19.60 42.66
CA PRO A 193 -6.47 -18.98 41.35
C PRO A 193 -5.31 -18.03 41.05
N VAL A 194 -5.08 -17.76 39.76
CA VAL A 194 -4.14 -16.75 39.29
C VAL A 194 -4.60 -15.33 39.64
N ASP A 195 -3.65 -14.46 40.00
CA ASP A 195 -3.84 -13.01 39.94
C ASP A 195 -3.42 -12.50 38.55
N PHE A 196 -4.39 -12.00 37.77
CA PHE A 196 -4.11 -11.46 36.43
C PHE A 196 -3.27 -10.17 36.45
N ALA A 197 -3.12 -9.53 37.62
CA ALA A 197 -2.17 -8.44 37.81
C ALA A 197 -0.72 -8.93 38.05
N ASN A 198 -0.50 -10.23 38.17
CA ASN A 198 0.80 -10.85 38.46
C ASN A 198 1.02 -12.11 37.60
N LEU A 199 0.78 -12.00 36.29
CA LEU A 199 0.90 -13.13 35.37
C LEU A 199 2.36 -13.60 35.26
N GLY A 200 2.57 -14.90 35.47
CA GLY A 200 3.87 -15.55 35.35
C GLY A 200 4.05 -16.38 34.08
N ALA A 201 2.98 -16.94 33.51
CA ALA A 201 3.00 -17.60 32.19
C ALA A 201 1.58 -17.79 31.64
N LEU A 202 1.48 -18.04 30.34
CA LEU A 202 0.24 -18.41 29.65
C LEU A 202 0.47 -19.64 28.77
N SER A 203 -0.52 -20.53 28.69
CA SER A 203 -0.51 -21.71 27.84
C SER A 203 -1.85 -21.89 27.14
N LEU A 204 -1.83 -22.02 25.82
CA LEU A 204 -2.95 -22.46 25.02
C LEU A 204 -2.77 -23.93 24.65
N GLU A 205 -3.72 -24.77 25.03
CA GLU A 205 -3.83 -26.16 24.61
C GLU A 205 -4.95 -26.30 23.59
N ILE A 206 -4.63 -26.94 22.45
CA ILE A 206 -5.58 -27.38 21.45
C ILE A 206 -5.71 -28.89 21.62
N ASP A 207 -6.84 -29.34 22.17
CA ASP A 207 -7.10 -30.76 22.39
C ASP A 207 -7.52 -31.44 21.08
N GLY A 208 -6.57 -32.11 20.44
CA GLY A 208 -6.78 -32.86 19.20
C GLY A 208 -7.49 -34.21 19.42
N THR A 209 -8.27 -34.38 20.49
CA THR A 209 -9.28 -35.47 20.57
C THR A 209 -10.30 -35.40 19.45
N ALA A 210 -10.56 -34.20 18.90
CA ALA A 210 -11.33 -34.01 17.69
C ALA A 210 -10.54 -34.48 16.45
N GLN A 211 -11.04 -35.53 15.79
CA GLN A 211 -10.50 -36.02 14.52
C GLN A 211 -10.62 -34.98 13.41
N ALA A 212 -9.57 -34.81 12.60
CA ALA A 212 -9.56 -33.91 11.43
C ALA A 212 -9.77 -32.41 11.75
N ALA A 213 -9.42 -31.94 12.95
CA ALA A 213 -9.70 -30.57 13.36
C ALA A 213 -8.71 -29.56 12.75
N ASP A 214 -9.22 -28.66 11.92
CA ASP A 214 -8.48 -27.52 11.38
C ASP A 214 -8.92 -26.22 12.07
N LEU A 215 -7.95 -25.47 12.62
CA LEU A 215 -8.18 -24.25 13.39
C LEU A 215 -7.24 -23.12 12.92
N GLU A 216 -7.75 -21.91 12.80
CA GLU A 216 -6.94 -20.70 12.61
C GLU A 216 -7.24 -19.66 13.70
N ILE A 217 -6.19 -19.03 14.24
CA ILE A 217 -6.26 -17.89 15.17
C ILE A 217 -5.34 -16.79 14.63
N ASP A 218 -5.88 -15.58 14.45
CA ASP A 218 -5.13 -14.45 13.89
C ASP A 218 -4.23 -13.80 14.96
N SER A 219 -4.79 -13.52 16.14
CA SER A 219 -4.04 -13.01 17.29
C SER A 219 -4.76 -13.30 18.61
N ILE A 220 -4.03 -13.16 19.71
CA ILE A 220 -4.57 -13.16 21.06
C ILE A 220 -4.20 -11.83 21.70
N ILE A 221 -5.21 -11.11 22.20
CA ILE A 221 -5.07 -9.82 22.86
C ILE A 221 -5.92 -9.79 24.14
N THR A 222 -5.74 -8.81 25.01
CA THR A 222 -6.74 -8.50 26.06
C THR A 222 -7.85 -7.60 25.51
N ASN A 223 -8.79 -7.13 26.34
CA ASN A 223 -9.83 -6.18 25.95
C ASN A 223 -9.68 -4.80 26.62
N GLY A 224 -8.48 -4.47 27.10
CA GLY A 224 -8.26 -3.23 27.85
C GLY A 224 -8.04 -1.99 26.98
N PHE A 225 -7.74 -0.89 27.65
CA PHE A 225 -7.63 0.46 27.16
C PHE A 225 -6.20 0.98 27.33
N CYS A 226 -5.40 0.95 26.27
CA CYS A 226 -4.01 1.43 26.31
C CYS A 226 -3.82 2.85 26.90
N ASN A 227 -4.82 3.74 26.78
CA ASN A 227 -4.78 5.10 27.34
C ASN A 227 -4.78 5.17 28.89
N LEU A 228 -4.96 4.04 29.59
CA LEU A 228 -4.93 3.96 31.05
C LEU A 228 -3.56 3.52 31.59
N ILE A 229 -2.64 3.09 30.73
CA ILE A 229 -1.29 2.69 31.12
C ILE A 229 -0.45 3.94 31.44
N PRO A 230 0.29 3.99 32.57
CA PRO A 230 1.26 5.04 32.82
C PRO A 230 2.30 5.12 31.69
N THR A 231 2.75 6.32 31.30
CA THR A 231 3.66 6.54 30.15
C THR A 231 4.98 5.77 30.18
N SER A 232 5.33 5.16 31.32
CA SER A 232 6.50 4.28 31.50
C SER A 232 6.25 2.82 31.09
N LEU A 233 5.01 2.42 30.80
CA LEU A 233 4.62 1.02 30.54
C LEU A 233 3.91 0.84 29.18
N GLY A 234 3.39 1.89 28.56
CA GLY A 234 2.86 1.88 27.18
C GLY A 234 2.06 3.15 26.84
N VAL A 235 2.11 3.61 25.59
CA VAL A 235 1.26 4.68 25.03
C VAL A 235 0.85 4.26 23.62
N ILE A 236 -0.36 4.62 23.18
CA ILE A 236 -0.75 4.44 21.77
C ILE A 236 0.20 5.26 20.89
N ASP A 237 0.92 4.59 19.99
CA ASP A 237 1.78 5.22 19.00
C ASP A 237 0.96 5.76 17.80
N GLU A 238 1.60 6.43 16.85
CA GLU A 238 0.92 6.99 15.67
C GLU A 238 0.36 5.90 14.73
N CYS A 239 0.82 4.66 14.87
CA CYS A 239 0.34 3.49 14.16
C CYS A 239 -0.87 2.83 14.83
N GLY A 240 -1.25 3.36 16.00
CA GLY A 240 -2.33 2.84 16.80
C GLY A 240 -1.90 1.72 17.74
N GLU A 241 -0.64 1.29 17.72
CA GLU A 241 -0.10 0.20 18.54
C GLU A 241 0.17 0.62 19.98
N CYS A 242 -0.09 -0.27 20.95
CA CYS A 242 0.14 -0.01 22.37
C CYS A 242 1.56 -0.41 22.76
N LEU A 243 2.53 0.49 22.61
CA LEU A 243 3.95 0.22 22.82
C LEU A 243 4.57 1.24 23.79
N GLN A 244 5.66 0.88 24.46
CA GLN A 244 6.43 1.86 25.23
C GLN A 244 7.10 2.86 24.29
N PRO A 245 7.25 4.15 24.65
CA PRO A 245 8.01 5.10 23.82
C PRO A 245 9.48 4.73 23.61
N THR A 246 10.03 3.85 24.46
CA THR A 246 11.38 3.29 24.33
C THR A 246 11.43 1.99 23.52
N ASP A 247 10.27 1.45 23.13
CA ASP A 247 10.17 0.25 22.33
C ASP A 247 10.72 0.51 20.92
N PRO A 248 11.63 -0.32 20.38
CA PRO A 248 12.14 -0.16 19.02
C PRO A 248 11.05 -0.18 17.93
N LEU A 249 9.89 -0.77 18.21
CA LEU A 249 8.74 -0.82 17.30
C LEU A 249 7.81 0.38 17.42
N TYR A 250 8.02 1.27 18.40
CA TYR A 250 7.22 2.48 18.53
C TYR A 250 7.26 3.26 17.21
N ASN A 251 6.07 3.49 16.63
CA ASN A 251 5.89 4.16 15.34
C ASN A 251 6.39 3.40 14.09
N GLN A 252 6.74 2.11 14.19
CA GLN A 252 7.33 1.36 13.07
C GLN A 252 6.31 0.58 12.23
N SER A 253 5.22 0.09 12.81
CA SER A 253 4.27 -0.79 12.12
C SER A 253 3.48 -0.12 10.98
N CYS A 254 3.42 1.21 10.98
CA CYS A 254 2.84 2.04 9.93
C CYS A 254 3.85 3.02 9.33
N ALA A 255 5.15 2.87 9.63
CA ALA A 255 6.17 3.69 9.04
C ALA A 255 6.24 3.45 7.53
N ASP A 256 6.40 4.52 6.76
CA ASP A 256 6.70 4.45 5.34
C ASP A 256 8.19 4.12 5.12
N CYS A 257 8.63 4.01 3.85
CA CYS A 257 10.01 3.62 3.52
C CYS A 257 11.08 4.60 4.00
N VAL A 258 10.71 5.80 4.49
CA VAL A 258 11.63 6.77 5.09
C VAL A 258 11.45 6.89 6.61
N GLY A 259 10.70 5.98 7.23
CA GLY A 259 10.51 5.92 8.68
C GLY A 259 9.44 6.87 9.22
N VAL A 260 8.59 7.43 8.35
CA VAL A 260 7.53 8.36 8.76
C VAL A 260 6.22 7.58 9.01
N PRO A 261 5.67 7.61 10.23
CA PRO A 261 4.40 6.93 10.54
C PRO A 261 3.24 7.47 9.72
N ASN A 262 2.46 6.57 9.11
CA ASN A 262 1.39 6.90 8.17
C ASN A 262 1.85 7.79 7.01
N GLY A 263 3.14 7.72 6.66
CA GLY A 263 3.72 8.45 5.55
C GLY A 263 3.23 7.94 4.20
N SER A 264 3.45 8.74 3.15
CA SER A 264 3.03 8.42 1.79
C SER A 264 4.10 7.69 0.98
N THR A 265 5.30 7.49 1.52
CA THR A 265 6.46 6.95 0.80
C THR A 265 6.43 5.42 0.83
N LEU A 266 5.58 4.82 0.00
CA LEU A 266 5.37 3.36 -0.06
C LEU A 266 6.27 2.70 -1.13
N PRO A 267 6.41 1.36 -1.14
CA PRO A 267 7.00 0.64 -2.26
C PRO A 267 6.44 1.11 -3.62
N GLY A 268 7.33 1.34 -4.57
CA GLY A 268 7.05 1.95 -5.88
C GLY A 268 7.07 3.48 -5.91
N SER A 269 7.28 4.16 -4.76
CA SER A 269 7.54 5.60 -4.73
C SER A 269 8.95 5.89 -5.27
N ALA A 270 9.11 7.02 -5.96
CA ALA A 270 10.42 7.47 -6.45
C ALA A 270 11.36 7.82 -5.29
N CYS A 271 12.65 7.57 -5.50
CA CYS A 271 13.74 7.87 -4.57
C CYS A 271 15.03 8.18 -5.33
N GLU A 272 16.01 8.79 -4.66
CA GLU A 272 17.37 8.99 -5.20
C GLU A 272 18.29 7.91 -4.64
N THR A 273 18.98 7.18 -5.53
CA THR A 273 19.94 6.15 -5.14
C THR A 273 21.29 6.78 -4.75
N ILE A 274 22.21 5.96 -4.25
CA ILE A 274 23.58 6.38 -3.97
C ILE A 274 24.47 6.42 -5.22
N PHE A 275 23.98 5.95 -6.37
CA PHE A 275 24.74 5.85 -7.62
C PHE A 275 24.62 7.15 -8.43
N PRO A 276 25.70 7.61 -9.08
CA PRO A 276 25.66 8.76 -9.97
C PRO A 276 25.02 8.40 -11.33
N GLY A 277 24.94 9.39 -12.21
CA GLY A 277 24.53 9.21 -13.60
C GLY A 277 23.09 8.75 -13.82
N ILE A 278 22.86 7.89 -14.82
CA ILE A 278 21.52 7.44 -15.21
C ILE A 278 20.85 6.56 -14.14
N CYS A 279 21.61 6.13 -13.14
CA CYS A 279 21.22 5.18 -12.10
C CYS A 279 20.85 5.89 -10.80
N SER A 280 20.92 7.22 -10.78
CA SER A 280 20.56 8.09 -9.64
C SER A 280 19.06 8.08 -9.35
N ASP A 281 18.22 8.02 -10.38
CA ASP A 281 16.78 7.85 -10.23
C ASP A 281 16.44 6.41 -9.84
N GLY A 282 15.69 6.24 -8.75
CA GLY A 282 15.29 4.95 -8.22
C GLY A 282 13.83 4.88 -7.81
N GLN A 283 13.41 3.68 -7.43
CA GLN A 283 12.15 3.41 -6.75
C GLN A 283 12.39 2.50 -5.56
N TYR A 284 11.61 2.69 -4.50
CA TYR A 284 11.59 1.77 -3.37
C TYR A 284 11.01 0.42 -3.78
N ASP A 285 11.72 -0.66 -3.46
CA ASP A 285 11.20 -2.03 -3.63
C ASP A 285 10.27 -2.44 -2.47
N ASP A 286 9.85 -3.71 -2.46
CA ASP A 286 8.97 -4.26 -1.41
C ASP A 286 9.65 -4.32 -0.02
N GLN A 287 10.98 -4.18 0.02
CA GLN A 287 11.82 -4.16 1.20
C GLN A 287 12.17 -2.73 1.63
N CYS A 288 11.65 -1.71 0.92
CA CYS A 288 12.00 -0.31 1.09
C CYS A 288 13.49 -0.02 0.84
N ASP A 289 14.15 -0.82 0.00
CA ASP A 289 15.45 -0.50 -0.55
C ASP A 289 15.25 0.39 -1.80
N CYS A 290 15.98 1.51 -1.87
CA CYS A 290 15.93 2.38 -3.04
C CYS A 290 16.81 1.81 -4.15
N LEU A 291 16.19 1.27 -5.20
CA LEU A 291 16.88 0.61 -6.30
C LEU A 291 16.79 1.43 -7.60
N PRO A 292 17.85 1.46 -8.44
CA PRO A 292 17.82 2.12 -9.74
C PRO A 292 16.72 1.56 -10.64
N ILE A 293 16.02 2.43 -11.36
CA ILE A 293 15.00 2.01 -12.34
C ILE A 293 15.54 1.89 -13.78
N GLN A 294 16.71 2.45 -14.04
CA GLN A 294 17.40 2.32 -15.32
C GLN A 294 18.34 1.12 -15.29
N ASN A 295 18.41 0.38 -16.40
CA ASN A 295 19.37 -0.71 -16.55
C ASN A 295 20.74 -0.15 -16.97
N PRO A 296 21.85 -0.72 -16.48
CA PRO A 296 23.19 -0.48 -17.01
C PRO A 296 23.21 -0.48 -18.53
N GLN A 297 23.70 0.61 -19.11
CA GLN A 297 23.94 0.75 -20.54
C GLN A 297 25.44 0.61 -20.82
N ILE A 298 25.82 0.74 -22.08
CA ILE A 298 27.23 0.83 -22.44
C ILE A 298 27.74 2.23 -22.06
N GLU A 299 28.94 2.28 -21.51
CA GLU A 299 29.57 3.56 -21.15
C GLU A 299 29.82 4.41 -22.39
N LEU A 300 29.44 5.69 -22.30
CA LEU A 300 29.70 6.71 -23.30
C LEU A 300 30.55 7.79 -22.63
N CYS A 301 31.43 8.44 -23.40
CA CYS A 301 32.16 9.60 -22.92
C CYS A 301 31.20 10.79 -22.97
N ASP A 302 30.39 10.96 -21.93
CA ASP A 302 29.40 12.03 -21.83
C ASP A 302 29.36 12.69 -20.43
N GLY A 303 30.22 12.25 -19.52
CA GLY A 303 30.29 12.76 -18.16
C GLY A 303 29.20 12.21 -17.23
N ILE A 304 28.52 11.14 -17.62
CA ILE A 304 27.47 10.44 -16.88
C ILE A 304 27.88 8.97 -16.71
N ASP A 305 27.66 8.42 -15.52
CA ASP A 305 27.80 6.97 -15.26
C ASP A 305 26.64 6.24 -15.99
N ASN A 306 26.95 5.59 -17.10
CA ASN A 306 25.97 4.95 -17.97
C ASN A 306 25.87 3.45 -17.71
N ASP A 307 26.93 2.82 -17.23
CA ASP A 307 26.97 1.38 -16.91
C ASP A 307 26.70 1.06 -15.42
N CYS A 308 26.43 2.08 -14.61
CA CYS A 308 26.07 2.01 -13.19
C CYS A 308 27.15 1.38 -12.31
N ASP A 309 28.44 1.50 -12.64
CA ASP A 309 29.52 0.94 -11.82
C ASP A 309 30.00 1.88 -10.69
N GLY A 310 29.53 3.13 -10.70
CA GLY A 310 29.84 4.17 -9.73
C GLY A 310 31.02 5.07 -10.12
N ALA A 311 31.66 4.84 -11.26
CA ALA A 311 32.61 5.74 -11.89
C ALA A 311 31.97 6.46 -13.09
N ILE A 312 32.65 7.48 -13.62
CA ILE A 312 32.17 8.25 -14.78
C ILE A 312 33.24 8.14 -15.86
N ASP A 313 32.85 7.72 -17.06
CA ASP A 313 33.69 7.62 -18.27
C ASP A 313 34.95 6.73 -18.09
N GLU A 314 34.94 5.76 -17.18
CA GLU A 314 36.11 4.95 -16.79
C GLU A 314 36.57 3.96 -17.89
N THR A 315 35.69 3.62 -18.83
CA THR A 315 36.02 2.75 -19.96
C THR A 315 36.83 3.46 -21.06
N PHE A 316 37.10 4.77 -20.91
CA PHE A 316 37.85 5.61 -21.86
C PHE A 316 39.26 5.96 -21.34
N PRO A 317 40.22 5.02 -21.34
CA PRO A 317 41.53 5.21 -20.71
C PRO A 317 42.42 6.26 -21.38
N LEU A 318 42.07 6.72 -22.58
CA LEU A 318 42.77 7.79 -23.28
C LEU A 318 42.17 9.17 -22.98
N LEU A 319 41.03 9.26 -22.29
CA LEU A 319 40.43 10.55 -21.92
C LEU A 319 41.43 11.38 -21.10
N GLY A 320 41.76 12.58 -21.57
CA GLY A 320 42.77 13.43 -20.95
C GLY A 320 44.22 13.13 -21.37
N GLU A 321 44.48 12.10 -22.18
CA GLU A 321 45.80 11.83 -22.74
C GLU A 321 46.08 12.69 -23.98
N VAL A 322 47.37 12.90 -24.27
CA VAL A 322 47.80 13.70 -25.43
C VAL A 322 47.52 13.01 -26.75
N CYS A 323 47.09 13.78 -27.75
CA CYS A 323 46.81 13.34 -29.11
C CYS A 323 47.39 14.35 -30.13
N GLY A 324 47.31 14.05 -31.42
CA GLY A 324 47.68 15.02 -32.46
C GLY A 324 46.93 14.82 -33.76
N ALA A 325 46.68 15.92 -34.48
CA ALA A 325 45.96 15.94 -35.76
C ALA A 325 46.79 16.62 -36.87
N GLY A 326 46.77 16.04 -38.07
CA GLY A 326 47.51 16.53 -39.26
C GLY A 326 48.53 15.51 -39.80
N GLU A 327 48.91 15.64 -41.08
CA GLU A 327 49.98 14.85 -41.69
C GLU A 327 51.27 15.70 -41.85
N GLU A 328 52.41 15.06 -41.57
CA GLU A 328 53.77 15.62 -41.66
C GLU A 328 53.95 16.97 -40.93
N GLU A 329 54.42 18.02 -41.63
CA GLU A 329 54.88 19.28 -41.02
C GLU A 329 53.76 20.16 -40.43
N CYS A 330 52.50 19.71 -40.50
CA CYS A 330 51.32 20.40 -39.97
C CYS A 330 50.64 19.66 -38.80
N ALA A 331 51.31 18.69 -38.17
CA ALA A 331 50.77 18.00 -36.99
C ALA A 331 50.73 18.94 -35.77
N ILE A 332 49.55 19.08 -35.15
CA ILE A 332 49.31 19.89 -33.96
C ILE A 332 48.96 18.96 -32.80
N GLU A 333 49.56 19.21 -31.62
CA GLU A 333 49.25 18.47 -30.39
C GLU A 333 47.94 18.97 -29.76
N GLY A 334 47.13 18.03 -29.27
CA GLY A 334 45.88 18.26 -28.54
C GLY A 334 45.71 17.26 -27.40
N VAL A 335 44.51 17.20 -26.83
CA VAL A 335 44.14 16.22 -25.79
C VAL A 335 42.86 15.49 -26.21
N TYR A 336 42.74 14.20 -25.88
CA TYR A 336 41.50 13.47 -26.09
C TYR A 336 40.42 13.99 -25.14
N ILE A 337 39.31 14.43 -25.73
CA ILE A 337 38.10 14.88 -25.04
C ILE A 337 36.91 14.03 -25.47
N CYS A 338 35.82 14.08 -24.70
CA CYS A 338 34.55 13.52 -25.13
C CYS A 338 34.03 14.23 -26.38
N SER A 339 33.55 13.43 -27.34
CA SER A 339 32.90 13.89 -28.56
C SER A 339 31.39 13.80 -28.41
N ASP A 340 30.66 14.57 -29.22
CA ASP A 340 29.19 14.57 -29.23
C ASP A 340 28.55 13.20 -29.55
N ASN A 341 29.34 12.25 -30.07
CA ASN A 341 28.88 10.89 -30.39
C ASN A 341 29.11 9.89 -29.23
N GLY A 342 29.55 10.36 -28.05
CA GLY A 342 29.82 9.50 -26.88
C GLY A 342 31.12 8.71 -26.96
N GLY A 343 32.04 9.08 -27.86
CA GLY A 343 33.40 8.53 -27.96
C GLY A 343 34.48 9.59 -27.74
N LEU A 344 35.76 9.25 -27.91
CA LEU A 344 36.86 10.21 -27.80
C LEU A 344 37.17 10.91 -29.14
N THR A 345 37.43 12.22 -29.08
CA THR A 345 37.98 13.01 -30.19
C THR A 345 39.20 13.81 -29.72
N CYS A 346 40.07 14.20 -30.65
CA CYS A 346 41.25 14.99 -30.35
C CYS A 346 40.96 16.49 -30.47
N ASP A 347 41.12 17.25 -29.39
CA ASP A 347 40.98 18.72 -29.37
C ASP A 347 42.27 19.41 -29.82
N ALA A 348 42.76 19.05 -31.01
CA ALA A 348 43.87 19.75 -31.63
C ALA A 348 43.31 20.91 -32.47
N ASP A 349 43.34 22.13 -31.91
CA ASP A 349 42.88 23.35 -32.58
C ASP A 349 43.85 23.79 -33.69
N PHE A 350 43.35 23.87 -34.93
CA PHE A 350 44.13 24.32 -36.08
C PHE A 350 44.15 25.85 -36.12
N ASP A 351 45.15 26.45 -35.47
CA ASP A 351 45.38 27.90 -35.48
C ASP A 351 45.63 28.44 -36.90
N LEU A 352 44.61 29.09 -37.47
CA LEU A 352 44.62 29.75 -38.76
C LEU A 352 45.60 30.94 -38.86
N SER A 353 46.30 31.32 -37.79
CA SER A 353 47.27 32.42 -37.80
C SER A 353 48.56 32.14 -38.60
N LYS A 354 48.73 30.93 -39.16
CA LYS A 354 49.96 30.50 -39.85
C LYS A 354 49.84 30.00 -41.31
N GLY A 355 48.75 30.24 -42.03
CA GLY A 355 48.65 29.78 -43.44
C GLY A 355 47.73 30.61 -44.33
N GLN A 356 48.29 31.63 -44.98
CA GLN A 356 47.59 32.50 -45.93
C GLN A 356 47.66 31.93 -47.36
N ASP A 357 46.72 31.07 -47.77
CA ASP A 357 46.31 30.85 -49.18
C ASP A 357 45.13 29.84 -49.32
N CYS A 358 43.87 30.20 -49.02
CA CYS A 358 42.68 29.33 -49.26
C CYS A 358 41.34 30.10 -49.46
N ASP A 359 41.37 31.37 -49.87
CA ASP A 359 40.30 32.34 -49.59
C ASP A 359 39.24 32.54 -50.71
N ASP A 360 38.69 31.51 -51.37
CA ASP A 360 37.58 31.76 -52.34
C ASP A 360 36.54 30.64 -52.54
N ARG A 361 36.45 29.66 -51.63
CA ARG A 361 35.33 28.69 -51.60
C ARG A 361 34.81 28.40 -50.20
N ILE A 362 34.92 29.34 -49.29
CA ILE A 362 34.58 29.11 -47.90
C ILE A 362 33.05 29.01 -47.75
N GLY A 363 32.57 27.86 -47.28
CA GLY A 363 31.17 27.69 -46.85
C GLY A 363 30.89 28.54 -45.61
N CYS A 364 29.63 28.61 -45.19
CA CYS A 364 29.25 29.42 -44.02
C CYS A 364 29.86 28.96 -42.68
N ASP A 365 30.58 27.84 -42.69
CA ASP A 365 31.31 27.17 -41.61
C ASP A 365 32.80 27.55 -41.58
N GLY A 366 33.28 28.38 -42.52
CA GLY A 366 34.69 28.71 -42.62
C GLY A 366 35.52 27.70 -43.44
N ILE A 367 34.91 26.63 -43.97
CA ILE A 367 35.62 25.54 -44.64
C ILE A 367 35.62 25.72 -46.17
N PRO A 368 36.79 25.75 -46.83
CA PRO A 368 36.89 25.80 -48.29
C PRO A 368 36.30 24.55 -48.97
N GLY A 369 35.30 24.74 -49.85
CA GLY A 369 34.63 23.70 -50.63
C GLY A 369 33.34 23.15 -50.02
N SER A 370 32.94 23.65 -48.84
CA SER A 370 31.74 23.20 -48.13
C SER A 370 30.45 23.52 -48.90
N THR A 371 29.53 22.56 -48.95
CA THR A 371 28.18 22.73 -49.55
C THR A 371 27.17 23.32 -48.57
N LEU A 372 27.59 23.62 -47.33
CA LEU A 372 26.72 24.19 -46.32
C LEU A 372 26.42 25.65 -46.67
N VAL A 373 25.13 25.97 -46.66
CA VAL A 373 24.60 27.31 -46.88
C VAL A 373 23.94 27.75 -45.58
N GLN A 374 23.95 29.06 -45.30
CA GLN A 374 23.14 29.58 -44.21
C GLN A 374 21.67 29.26 -44.47
N ASP A 375 21.00 28.71 -43.46
CA ASP A 375 19.56 28.53 -43.47
C ASP A 375 18.83 29.88 -43.32
N GLN A 376 17.51 29.83 -43.28
CA GLN A 376 16.67 31.04 -43.13
C GLN A 376 16.84 31.74 -41.77
N CYS A 377 17.49 31.09 -40.81
CA CYS A 377 17.82 31.58 -39.47
C CYS A 377 19.22 32.20 -39.41
N GLY A 378 20.00 32.11 -40.50
CA GLY A 378 21.38 32.57 -40.56
C GLY A 378 22.39 31.58 -39.99
N ILE A 379 21.96 30.36 -39.66
CA ILE A 379 22.81 29.29 -39.11
C ILE A 379 23.37 28.46 -40.27
N CYS A 380 24.68 28.20 -40.24
CA CYS A 380 25.32 27.41 -41.27
C CYS A 380 24.93 25.93 -41.20
N GLY A 381 24.38 25.37 -42.27
CA GLY A 381 24.00 23.95 -42.32
C GLY A 381 22.82 23.60 -41.43
N GLY A 382 22.12 24.60 -40.89
CA GLY A 382 20.91 24.39 -40.10
C GLY A 382 19.74 23.88 -40.94
N ASP A 383 18.80 23.22 -40.29
CA ASP A 383 17.56 22.73 -40.88
C ASP A 383 16.40 23.74 -40.77
N GLY A 384 16.68 24.96 -40.27
CA GLY A 384 15.69 26.01 -40.07
C GLY A 384 14.81 25.84 -38.82
N SER A 385 15.05 24.83 -37.97
CA SER A 385 14.28 24.61 -36.73
C SER A 385 14.51 25.69 -35.67
N THR A 386 15.70 26.29 -35.68
CA THR A 386 16.17 27.26 -34.66
C THR A 386 15.51 28.65 -34.74
N CYS A 387 14.81 28.95 -35.84
CA CYS A 387 14.01 30.18 -35.98
C CYS A 387 12.56 29.90 -36.36
N ALA A 388 12.06 28.69 -36.12
CA ALA A 388 10.63 28.41 -36.16
C ALA A 388 9.96 29.19 -35.00
N ASP A 389 9.47 30.38 -35.30
CA ASP A 389 8.76 31.25 -34.35
C ASP A 389 7.38 30.64 -34.04
N CYS A 390 7.37 29.63 -33.18
CA CYS A 390 6.18 28.91 -32.75
C CYS A 390 5.51 29.63 -31.58
N ASP A 391 4.23 29.95 -31.72
CA ASP A 391 3.43 30.46 -30.61
C ASP A 391 3.10 29.29 -29.67
N SER A 392 3.81 29.21 -28.54
CA SER A 392 3.57 28.20 -27.50
C SER A 392 2.59 28.73 -26.43
N ARG A 393 1.70 27.85 -25.99
CA ARG A 393 0.75 28.11 -24.90
C ARG A 393 0.81 26.99 -23.89
N ASP A 394 1.17 27.37 -22.66
CA ASP A 394 1.01 26.50 -21.49
C ASP A 394 -0.48 26.44 -21.11
N ILE A 395 -1.03 25.23 -21.13
CA ILE A 395 -2.42 24.95 -20.76
C ILE A 395 -2.54 24.21 -19.42
N SER A 396 -1.48 24.13 -18.62
CA SER A 396 -1.45 23.49 -17.29
C SER A 396 -2.61 23.92 -16.39
N GLU A 397 -2.87 25.22 -16.28
CA GLU A 397 -4.00 25.76 -15.52
C GLU A 397 -5.35 25.29 -16.07
N THR A 398 -5.46 25.19 -17.40
CA THR A 398 -6.67 24.75 -18.10
C THR A 398 -6.91 23.25 -17.89
N GLN A 399 -5.87 22.42 -17.97
CA GLN A 399 -5.93 20.98 -17.70
C GLN A 399 -6.38 20.71 -16.27
N PHE A 400 -5.76 21.38 -15.29
CA PHE A 400 -6.15 21.25 -13.88
C PHE A 400 -7.62 21.67 -13.66
N ALA A 401 -8.06 22.75 -14.31
CA ALA A 401 -9.43 23.21 -14.21
C ALA A 401 -10.44 22.27 -14.93
N LEU A 402 -10.04 21.55 -15.98
CA LEU A 402 -10.86 20.55 -16.67
C LEU A 402 -11.07 19.31 -15.80
N ASP A 403 -10.01 18.82 -15.15
CA ASP A 403 -10.09 17.75 -14.14
C ASP A 403 -11.03 18.15 -12.99
N GLY A 404 -10.69 19.25 -12.30
CA GLY A 404 -11.47 19.72 -11.16
C GLY A 404 -12.94 19.99 -11.52
N GLY A 405 -13.20 20.39 -12.76
CA GLY A 405 -14.53 20.55 -13.33
C GLY A 405 -15.34 19.26 -13.37
N ALA A 406 -14.74 18.15 -13.83
CA ALA A 406 -15.40 16.84 -13.85
C ALA A 406 -15.64 16.31 -12.43
N LYS A 407 -14.65 16.44 -11.54
CA LYS A 407 -14.78 16.10 -10.11
C LYS A 407 -15.88 16.88 -9.42
N TYR A 408 -16.05 18.15 -9.77
CA TYR A 408 -17.12 18.97 -9.23
C TYR A 408 -18.53 18.49 -9.66
N GLN A 409 -18.70 18.01 -10.90
CA GLN A 409 -19.96 17.41 -11.35
C GLN A 409 -20.28 16.13 -10.56
N GLU A 410 -19.31 15.24 -10.40
CA GLU A 410 -19.44 14.00 -9.60
C GLU A 410 -19.81 14.32 -8.14
N ARG A 411 -19.08 15.22 -7.48
CA ARG A 411 -19.35 15.62 -6.08
C ARG A 411 -20.79 16.13 -5.88
N LEU A 412 -21.33 16.87 -6.84
CA LEU A 412 -22.72 17.29 -6.82
C LEU A 412 -23.66 16.07 -6.82
N ILE A 413 -23.45 15.13 -7.75
CA ILE A 413 -24.24 13.89 -7.87
C ILE A 413 -24.19 13.11 -6.55
N ILE A 414 -22.99 12.80 -6.04
CA ILE A 414 -22.78 12.07 -4.77
C ILE A 414 -23.57 12.73 -3.62
N THR A 415 -23.43 14.06 -3.47
CA THR A 415 -24.08 14.82 -2.40
C THR A 415 -25.60 14.69 -2.43
N MET A 416 -26.19 14.67 -3.61
CA MET A 416 -27.65 14.56 -3.76
C MET A 416 -28.14 13.11 -3.64
N THR A 417 -27.39 12.16 -4.22
CA THR A 417 -27.70 10.73 -4.17
C THR A 417 -27.66 10.19 -2.73
N ARG A 418 -26.61 10.50 -1.95
CA ARG A 418 -26.51 10.07 -0.53
C ARG A 418 -27.62 10.64 0.36
N LYS A 419 -28.15 11.83 0.04
CA LYS A 419 -29.29 12.42 0.76
C LYS A 419 -30.60 11.63 0.55
N MET A 420 -30.70 10.79 -0.47
CA MET A 420 -31.87 9.94 -0.70
C MET A 420 -31.97 8.84 0.35
N LEU A 421 -30.83 8.25 0.75
CA LEU A 421 -30.77 7.22 1.79
C LEU A 421 -31.25 7.76 3.15
N ARG A 422 -30.91 9.01 3.48
CA ARG A 422 -31.38 9.68 4.70
C ARG A 422 -32.89 9.92 4.73
N ALA A 423 -33.54 9.96 3.58
CA ALA A 423 -34.99 10.21 3.49
C ALA A 423 -35.82 8.92 3.50
N ARG A 424 -35.26 7.82 3.00
CA ARG A 424 -35.90 6.49 2.93
C ARG A 424 -34.82 5.45 2.61
N SER A 425 -34.73 4.36 3.37
CA SER A 425 -33.89 3.20 3.04
C SER A 425 -34.78 2.03 2.59
N ARG A 426 -34.41 1.44 1.45
CA ARG A 426 -35.06 0.28 0.80
C ARG A 426 -34.04 -0.35 -0.14
N ALA A 427 -33.99 -1.68 -0.21
CA ALA A 427 -33.04 -2.42 -1.06
C ALA A 427 -32.97 -1.91 -2.53
N LYS A 428 -34.12 -1.67 -3.19
CA LYS A 428 -34.15 -1.14 -4.57
C LYS A 428 -33.61 0.29 -4.73
N LEU A 429 -33.61 1.07 -3.64
CA LEU A 429 -33.08 2.42 -3.61
C LEU A 429 -31.59 2.41 -3.29
N GLU A 430 -31.14 1.52 -2.41
CA GLU A 430 -29.72 1.26 -2.15
C GLU A 430 -28.98 0.81 -3.40
N ALA A 431 -29.49 -0.21 -4.10
CA ALA A 431 -28.89 -0.68 -5.36
C ALA A 431 -28.80 0.43 -6.42
N TYR A 432 -29.81 1.31 -6.51
CA TYR A 432 -29.74 2.46 -7.42
C TYR A 432 -28.71 3.51 -6.98
N VAL A 433 -28.60 3.74 -5.66
CA VAL A 433 -27.63 4.70 -5.12
C VAL A 433 -26.23 4.23 -5.43
N GLU A 434 -25.94 2.95 -5.20
CA GLU A 434 -24.66 2.31 -5.51
C GLU A 434 -24.32 2.42 -7.01
N ASP A 435 -25.19 1.94 -7.90
CA ASP A 435 -25.05 2.03 -9.36
C ASP A 435 -24.82 3.47 -9.86
N THR A 436 -25.54 4.44 -9.27
CA THR A 436 -25.38 5.86 -9.61
C THR A 436 -24.03 6.41 -9.14
N LEU A 437 -23.54 6.00 -7.97
CA LEU A 437 -22.26 6.45 -7.45
C LEU A 437 -21.11 5.88 -8.29
N ASP A 438 -21.19 4.61 -8.65
CA ASP A 438 -20.23 3.94 -9.52
C ASP A 438 -20.18 4.59 -10.91
N THR A 439 -21.34 4.72 -11.57
CA THR A 439 -21.42 5.39 -12.89
C THR A 439 -20.86 6.82 -12.86
N ALA A 440 -21.15 7.58 -11.80
CA ALA A 440 -20.63 8.94 -11.67
C ALA A 440 -19.10 8.97 -11.53
N HIS A 441 -18.53 7.99 -10.82
CA HIS A 441 -17.10 7.86 -10.61
C HIS A 441 -16.38 7.44 -11.90
N THR A 442 -16.89 6.43 -12.60
CA THR A 442 -16.34 5.98 -13.89
C THR A 442 -16.31 7.11 -14.92
N LEU A 443 -17.41 7.87 -15.06
CA LEU A 443 -17.47 9.02 -15.98
C LEU A 443 -16.49 10.13 -15.57
N GLN A 444 -16.27 10.34 -14.27
CA GLN A 444 -15.30 11.33 -13.79
C GLN A 444 -13.86 10.92 -14.09
N ILE A 445 -13.50 9.65 -13.84
CA ILE A 445 -12.17 9.11 -14.16
C ILE A 445 -11.92 9.19 -15.66
N SER A 446 -12.90 8.81 -16.49
CA SER A 446 -12.76 8.90 -17.95
C SER A 446 -12.45 10.34 -18.40
N ASN A 447 -13.16 11.34 -17.86
CA ASN A 447 -12.87 12.75 -18.14
C ASN A 447 -11.53 13.24 -17.57
N TRP A 448 -11.08 12.68 -16.44
CA TRP A 448 -9.77 12.96 -15.86
C TRP A 448 -8.65 12.48 -16.78
N VAL A 449 -8.68 11.22 -17.21
CA VAL A 449 -7.70 10.69 -18.17
C VAL A 449 -7.63 11.57 -19.42
N LEU A 450 -8.79 11.93 -19.98
CA LEU A 450 -8.85 12.79 -21.18
C LEU A 450 -8.26 14.19 -20.98
N SER A 451 -8.36 14.79 -19.79
CA SER A 451 -7.72 16.09 -19.53
C SER A 451 -6.20 16.01 -19.47
N TRP A 452 -5.65 14.86 -19.07
CA TRP A 452 -4.20 14.63 -18.97
C TRP A 452 -3.57 13.96 -20.20
N THR A 453 -4.39 13.49 -21.16
CA THR A 453 -3.90 13.11 -22.50
C THR A 453 -3.62 14.31 -23.41
N LEU A 454 -4.13 15.49 -23.06
CA LEU A 454 -3.75 16.74 -23.73
C LEU A 454 -2.31 17.08 -23.30
N PRO A 455 -1.42 17.54 -24.19
CA PRO A 455 -0.10 17.99 -23.78
C PRO A 455 -0.17 19.33 -23.04
N THR A 456 0.69 19.48 -22.05
CA THR A 456 0.73 20.66 -21.17
C THR A 456 1.14 21.92 -21.92
N ILE A 457 2.08 21.81 -22.86
CA ILE A 457 2.47 22.89 -23.76
C ILE A 457 1.93 22.56 -25.14
N THR A 458 1.11 23.46 -25.68
CA THR A 458 0.57 23.36 -27.05
C THR A 458 1.24 24.43 -27.90
N SER A 459 1.88 24.02 -29.00
CA SER A 459 2.58 24.93 -29.91
C SER A 459 1.85 25.02 -31.24
N THR A 460 1.74 26.21 -31.83
CA THR A 460 1.27 26.41 -33.20
C THR A 460 2.36 27.08 -34.01
N CYS A 461 2.86 26.38 -35.03
CA CYS A 461 3.95 26.84 -35.87
C CYS A 461 3.44 27.17 -37.28
N PRO A 462 4.07 28.11 -38.02
CA PRO A 462 3.84 28.28 -39.45
C PRO A 462 4.10 26.96 -40.19
N ALA A 463 3.40 26.74 -41.31
CA ALA A 463 3.58 25.52 -42.11
C ALA A 463 5.03 25.39 -42.58
N SER A 464 5.78 24.46 -41.99
CA SER A 464 7.15 24.11 -42.34
C SER A 464 7.22 22.61 -42.66
N GLU A 465 8.21 22.18 -43.44
CA GLU A 465 8.40 20.76 -43.79
C GLU A 465 8.83 19.90 -42.59
N PHE A 466 9.11 20.52 -41.44
CA PHE A 466 9.68 19.90 -40.24
C PHE A 466 8.67 19.78 -39.08
N CYS A 467 7.47 20.31 -39.24
CA CYS A 467 6.40 20.27 -38.23
C CYS A 467 5.20 19.45 -38.72
N ILE A 468 4.77 18.48 -37.93
CA ILE A 468 3.53 17.72 -38.17
C ILE A 468 2.38 18.28 -37.33
N GLU A 469 1.20 18.44 -37.93
CA GLU A 469 -0.01 18.85 -37.21
C GLU A 469 -0.67 17.63 -36.57
N THR A 470 -0.85 17.68 -35.26
CA THR A 470 -1.57 16.68 -34.46
C THR A 470 -2.90 17.25 -33.99
N SER A 471 -3.95 16.43 -34.01
CA SER A 471 -5.32 16.84 -33.66
C SER A 471 -5.69 16.43 -32.23
N ASN A 472 -6.20 17.39 -31.46
CA ASN A 472 -6.81 17.18 -30.15
C ASN A 472 -8.34 17.02 -30.21
N VAL A 473 -8.93 17.05 -31.42
CA VAL A 473 -10.40 17.05 -31.61
C VAL A 473 -11.06 15.85 -30.95
N GLU A 474 -10.54 14.64 -31.15
CA GLU A 474 -11.14 13.42 -30.60
C GLU A 474 -11.11 13.41 -29.06
N ILE A 475 -10.00 13.85 -28.45
CA ILE A 475 -9.86 13.97 -27.00
C ILE A 475 -10.90 14.95 -26.45
N LEU A 476 -11.02 16.13 -27.07
CA LEU A 476 -11.96 17.18 -26.66
C LEU A 476 -13.42 16.75 -26.84
N ASP A 477 -13.75 16.05 -27.93
CA ASP A 477 -15.10 15.53 -28.17
C ASP A 477 -15.49 14.47 -27.15
N ASN A 478 -14.59 13.55 -26.81
CA ASN A 478 -14.80 12.55 -25.76
C ASN A 478 -14.98 13.22 -24.38
N TYR A 479 -14.18 14.24 -24.05
CA TYR A 479 -14.32 14.98 -22.79
C TYR A 479 -15.68 15.68 -22.70
N ARG A 480 -16.13 16.29 -23.81
CA ARG A 480 -17.43 16.94 -23.92
C ARG A 480 -18.56 15.94 -23.72
N ALA A 481 -18.47 14.78 -24.35
CA ALA A 481 -19.43 13.70 -24.21
C ALA A 481 -19.54 13.21 -22.76
N GLY A 482 -18.42 13.00 -22.07
CA GLY A 482 -18.44 12.59 -20.66
C GLY A 482 -18.99 13.66 -19.72
N SER A 483 -18.71 14.95 -19.96
CA SER A 483 -19.33 16.04 -19.18
C SER A 483 -20.84 16.14 -19.39
N VAL A 484 -21.32 15.86 -20.61
CA VAL A 484 -22.75 15.72 -20.93
C VAL A 484 -23.36 14.55 -20.16
N ALA A 485 -22.70 13.38 -20.16
CA ALA A 485 -23.18 12.19 -19.45
C ALA A 485 -23.30 12.45 -17.93
N LEU A 486 -22.30 13.08 -17.30
CA LEU A 486 -22.35 13.48 -15.88
C LEU A 486 -23.51 14.46 -15.60
N ARG A 487 -23.73 15.44 -16.49
CA ARG A 487 -24.86 16.37 -16.36
C ARG A 487 -26.19 15.63 -16.40
N ASP A 488 -26.36 14.71 -17.35
CA ASP A 488 -27.62 14.01 -17.58
C ASP A 488 -27.90 12.98 -16.47
N LEU A 489 -26.87 12.30 -15.97
CA LEU A 489 -26.93 11.49 -14.75
C LEU A 489 -27.39 12.34 -13.57
N GLY A 490 -26.80 13.52 -13.35
CA GLY A 490 -27.25 14.44 -12.31
C GLY A 490 -28.72 14.87 -12.48
N LEU A 491 -29.17 15.15 -13.70
CA LEU A 491 -30.58 15.50 -13.95
C LEU A 491 -31.54 14.33 -13.66
N SER A 492 -31.11 13.09 -13.93
CA SER A 492 -31.87 11.87 -13.61
C SER A 492 -32.00 11.69 -12.09
N VAL A 493 -30.90 11.84 -11.34
CA VAL A 493 -30.86 11.83 -9.87
C VAL A 493 -31.78 12.90 -9.30
N ALA A 494 -31.75 14.11 -9.87
CA ALA A 494 -32.60 15.21 -9.44
C ALA A 494 -34.10 14.88 -9.58
N LYS A 495 -34.49 14.22 -10.69
CA LYS A 495 -35.86 13.76 -10.92
C LYS A 495 -36.26 12.68 -9.91
N LYS A 496 -35.39 11.72 -9.61
CA LYS A 496 -35.68 10.66 -8.63
C LYS A 496 -35.74 11.19 -7.20
N PHE A 497 -34.79 12.04 -6.80
CA PHE A 497 -34.79 12.74 -5.51
C PHE A 497 -36.10 13.52 -5.28
N GLN A 498 -36.57 14.25 -6.28
CA GLN A 498 -37.83 15.01 -6.19
C GLN A 498 -39.03 14.10 -5.90
N ARG A 499 -39.07 12.90 -6.49
CA ARG A 499 -40.15 11.92 -6.25
C ARG A 499 -40.12 11.35 -4.83
N ILE A 500 -38.92 11.14 -4.26
CA ILE A 500 -38.75 10.52 -2.95
C ILE A 500 -38.88 11.54 -1.82
N VAL A 501 -38.15 12.65 -1.90
CA VAL A 501 -38.03 13.64 -0.83
C VAL A 501 -39.08 14.75 -0.93
N ARG A 502 -39.75 14.89 -2.08
CA ARG A 502 -40.76 15.94 -2.36
C ARG A 502 -40.26 17.38 -2.15
N ALA A 503 -38.95 17.62 -2.18
CA ALA A 503 -38.34 18.93 -1.96
C ALA A 503 -38.03 19.68 -3.28
N SER A 504 -39.05 20.32 -3.87
CA SER A 504 -38.98 21.00 -5.18
C SER A 504 -37.86 22.05 -5.28
N ASP A 505 -37.68 22.90 -4.27
CA ASP A 505 -36.70 23.99 -4.30
C ASP A 505 -35.25 23.50 -4.22
N LYS A 506 -34.99 22.44 -3.44
CA LYS A 506 -33.67 21.81 -3.37
C LYS A 506 -33.31 21.18 -4.72
N THR A 507 -34.26 20.48 -5.33
CA THR A 507 -34.09 19.91 -6.68
C THR A 507 -33.86 20.99 -7.74
N LYS A 508 -34.61 22.10 -7.72
CA LYS A 508 -34.45 23.20 -8.68
C LYS A 508 -33.06 23.83 -8.57
N ARG A 509 -32.58 24.09 -7.36
CA ARG A 509 -31.23 24.60 -7.09
C ARG A 509 -30.15 23.64 -7.60
N PHE A 510 -30.30 22.35 -7.34
CA PHE A 510 -29.36 21.34 -7.83
C PHE A 510 -29.29 21.29 -9.36
N ARG A 511 -30.43 21.21 -10.05
CA ARG A 511 -30.49 21.20 -11.53
C ARG A 511 -29.79 22.43 -12.13
N LYS A 512 -29.89 23.58 -11.48
CA LYS A 512 -29.19 24.81 -11.88
C LYS A 512 -27.67 24.70 -11.67
N ARG A 513 -27.22 24.11 -10.56
CA ARG A 513 -25.79 23.90 -10.27
C ARG A 513 -25.14 22.93 -11.25
N ILE A 514 -25.75 21.77 -11.51
CA ILE A 514 -25.15 20.77 -12.41
C ILE A 514 -25.04 21.27 -13.86
N ARG A 515 -26.05 22.02 -14.34
CA ARG A 515 -26.00 22.66 -15.67
C ARG A 515 -24.94 23.76 -15.76
N ARG A 516 -24.75 24.53 -14.67
CA ARG A 516 -23.71 25.56 -14.59
C ARG A 516 -22.31 24.96 -14.58
N ALA A 517 -22.12 23.86 -13.84
CA ALA A 517 -20.86 23.12 -13.81
C ALA A 517 -20.49 22.65 -15.23
N HIS A 518 -21.39 21.91 -15.88
CA HIS A 518 -21.20 21.48 -17.27
C HIS A 518 -20.91 22.66 -18.22
N LYS A 519 -21.68 23.75 -18.16
CA LYS A 519 -21.44 24.92 -19.02
C LYS A 519 -20.06 25.55 -18.78
N LYS A 520 -19.55 25.54 -17.55
CA LYS A 520 -18.20 26.03 -17.23
C LYS A 520 -17.15 25.11 -17.85
N ASN A 521 -17.32 23.80 -17.73
CA ASN A 521 -16.40 22.81 -18.30
C ASN A 521 -16.36 22.89 -19.83
N MET A 522 -17.50 23.09 -20.50
CA MET A 522 -17.54 23.26 -21.97
C MET A 522 -16.80 24.50 -22.42
N LYS A 523 -16.99 25.64 -21.73
CA LYS A 523 -16.26 26.87 -22.03
C LYS A 523 -14.75 26.72 -21.87
N LEU A 524 -14.32 25.91 -20.91
CA LEU A 524 -12.91 25.64 -20.67
C LEU A 524 -12.35 24.67 -21.72
N ALA A 525 -13.12 23.68 -22.13
CA ALA A 525 -12.74 22.81 -23.25
C ALA A 525 -12.66 23.58 -24.58
N ASP A 526 -13.45 24.66 -24.73
CA ASP A 526 -13.38 25.56 -25.90
C ASP A 526 -12.11 26.42 -25.94
N THR A 527 -11.38 26.58 -24.83
CA THR A 527 -10.12 27.35 -24.81
C THR A 527 -8.90 26.53 -25.18
N VAL A 528 -9.03 25.19 -25.21
CA VAL A 528 -7.95 24.29 -25.62
C VAL A 528 -7.84 24.28 -27.15
N PRO A 529 -6.64 24.47 -27.72
CA PRO A 529 -6.43 24.34 -29.17
C PRO A 529 -6.83 22.96 -29.68
N THR A 530 -7.60 22.93 -30.77
CA THR A 530 -8.04 21.68 -31.42
C THR A 530 -6.93 21.02 -32.22
N THR A 531 -5.88 21.76 -32.58
CA THR A 531 -4.70 21.25 -33.26
C THR A 531 -3.45 21.85 -32.65
N GLN A 532 -2.32 21.18 -32.87
CA GLN A 532 -1.00 21.60 -32.42
C GLN A 532 0.07 21.10 -33.39
N SER A 533 1.20 21.78 -33.43
CA SER A 533 2.37 21.42 -34.21
C SER A 533 3.37 20.68 -33.32
N VAL A 534 3.91 19.58 -33.83
CA VAL A 534 5.06 18.86 -33.25
C VAL A 534 6.18 18.93 -34.27
N CYS A 535 7.30 19.57 -33.92
CA CYS A 535 8.41 19.80 -34.84
C CYS A 535 9.62 18.96 -34.47
N SER A 536 10.33 18.41 -35.45
CA SER A 536 11.62 17.74 -35.23
C SER A 536 12.67 18.81 -34.90
N GLY A 537 13.08 18.87 -33.63
CA GLY A 537 14.00 19.89 -33.09
C GLY A 537 13.70 20.28 -31.65
N ASP A 538 12.45 20.10 -31.18
CA ASP A 538 12.05 20.27 -29.77
C ASP A 538 12.23 18.98 -28.96
N ALA A 539 13.42 18.38 -29.05
CA ALA A 539 13.86 17.42 -28.05
C ALA A 539 14.78 18.17 -27.07
N ASP A 540 14.25 18.32 -25.85
CA ASP A 540 14.96 18.63 -24.60
C ASP A 540 15.12 20.10 -24.19
N LEU A 541 13.98 20.67 -23.78
CA LEU A 541 13.90 21.19 -22.41
C LEU A 541 13.43 20.06 -21.49
N ARG A 542 14.37 19.44 -20.77
CA ARG A 542 14.12 18.79 -19.49
C ARG A 542 15.11 19.30 -18.47
#